data_AF-A0A399R219-F1
#
_entry.id   AF-A0A399R219-F1
#
_cell.length_a   1.000
_cell.length_b   1.000
_cell.length_c   1.000
_cell.angle_alpha   90.00
_cell.angle_beta   90.00
_cell.angle_gamma   90.00
#
_symmetry.space_group_name_H-M   'P 1'
#
loop_
_entity.id
_entity.type
_entity.pdbx_description
1 polymer ?
#
loop_
_entity_poly.entity_id
_entity_poly.type
_entity_poly.pdbx_seq_one_letter_code
_entity_poly.pdbx_strand_id
1 'polypeptide(L)'
;MSEFKHFCLVAGGETMEGHAVPDGRVGPSVMSLKVWAASVEEAVEVIISIGNEIGFKIEQNVEVIRSKATQMARDEAFAYAVRVTPCTDGELDLCVAEEAERIQNE
;
A
#
# COMPACT_ATOMS: atom_id res chain seq x y z
N MET A 1 18.41 18.81 4.40
CA MET A 1 17.09 18.44 3.84
C MET A 1 17.10 16.94 3.73
N SER A 2 16.16 16.24 4.37
CA SER A 2 16.07 14.78 4.21
C SER A 2 15.74 14.49 2.76
N GLU A 3 16.61 13.75 2.07
CA GLU A 3 16.34 13.33 0.70
C GLU A 3 15.25 12.27 0.72
N PHE A 4 14.03 12.67 0.39
CA PHE A 4 12.93 11.72 0.22
C PHE A 4 13.27 10.71 -0.88
N LYS A 5 12.97 9.45 -0.60
CA LYS A 5 13.10 8.32 -1.52
C LYS A 5 11.71 7.87 -1.92
N HIS A 6 11.63 7.33 -3.13
CA HIS A 6 10.39 6.82 -3.66
C HIS A 6 10.30 5.30 -3.44
N PHE A 7 9.16 4.85 -2.91
CA PHE A 7 8.86 3.46 -2.65
C PHE A 7 7.48 3.10 -3.22
N CYS A 8 7.34 1.86 -3.70
CA CYS A 8 6.05 1.20 -3.80
C CYS A 8 5.91 0.29 -2.58
N LEU A 9 4.72 0.28 -1.98
CA LEU A 9 4.38 -0.57 -0.87
C LEU A 9 3.21 -1.47 -1.26
N VAL A 10 3.26 -2.73 -0.83
CA VAL A 10 2.18 -3.70 -0.98
C VAL A 10 2.00 -4.44 0.35
N ALA A 11 0.75 -4.61 0.77
CA ALA A 11 0.43 -5.31 2.01
C ALA A 11 -0.83 -6.16 1.84
N GLY A 12 -0.73 -7.43 2.24
CA GLY A 12 -1.87 -8.33 2.37
C GLY A 12 -2.61 -8.10 3.70
N GLY A 13 -3.94 -8.15 3.65
CA GLY A 13 -4.76 -7.94 4.82
C GLY A 13 -6.24 -8.19 4.56
N GLU A 14 -7.07 -7.55 5.38
CA GLU A 14 -8.52 -7.65 5.29
C GLU A 14 -9.17 -6.26 5.23
N THR A 15 -10.14 -6.12 4.34
CA THR A 15 -11.03 -4.96 4.34
C THR A 15 -12.14 -5.21 5.34
N MET A 16 -12.32 -4.31 6.31
CA MET A 16 -13.23 -4.46 7.44
C MET A 16 -14.64 -3.93 7.15
N GLU A 17 -15.63 -4.32 7.94
CA GLU A 17 -16.97 -3.71 7.87
C GLU A 17 -16.92 -2.20 8.13
N GLY A 18 -17.70 -1.43 7.37
CA GLY A 18 -17.73 0.03 7.49
C GLY A 18 -16.53 0.76 6.88
N HIS A 19 -15.73 0.07 6.04
CA HIS A 19 -14.60 0.65 5.32
C HIS A 19 -14.99 1.83 4.43
N ALA A 20 -14.02 2.71 4.17
CA ALA A 20 -14.15 3.83 3.23
C ALA A 20 -13.60 3.51 1.83
N VAL A 21 -13.11 2.28 1.60
CA VAL A 21 -12.59 1.84 0.30
C VAL A 21 -13.69 1.91 -0.78
N PRO A 22 -13.52 2.70 -1.86
CA PRO A 22 -14.48 2.76 -2.96
C PRO A 22 -14.60 1.40 -3.65
N ASP A 23 -15.83 0.93 -3.86
CA ASP A 23 -16.14 -0.39 -4.46
C ASP A 23 -15.46 -1.58 -3.75
N GLY A 24 -14.98 -1.37 -2.52
CA GLY A 24 -14.34 -2.39 -1.70
C GLY A 24 -15.32 -3.50 -1.31
N ARG A 25 -14.76 -4.66 -0.97
CA ARG A 25 -15.50 -5.81 -0.45
C ARG A 25 -14.87 -6.21 0.87
N VAL A 26 -15.71 -6.46 1.86
CA VAL A 26 -15.28 -7.01 3.15
C VAL A 26 -14.61 -8.37 2.92
N GLY A 27 -13.49 -8.61 3.59
CA GLY A 27 -12.71 -9.84 3.51
C GLY A 27 -11.29 -9.64 2.97
N PRO A 28 -10.60 -10.73 2.57
CA PRO A 28 -9.21 -10.69 2.13
C PRO A 28 -9.00 -9.70 0.99
N SER A 29 -7.96 -8.89 1.10
CA SER A 29 -7.66 -7.82 0.15
C SER A 29 -6.18 -7.47 0.19
N VAL A 30 -5.68 -6.93 -0.91
CA VAL A 30 -4.31 -6.40 -1.01
C VAL A 30 -4.38 -4.90 -1.16
N MET A 31 -3.65 -4.19 -0.32
CA MET A 31 -3.48 -2.75 -0.40
C MET A 31 -2.13 -2.43 -1.01
N SER A 32 -2.08 -1.47 -1.93
CA SER A 32 -0.83 -0.96 -2.50
C SER A 32 -0.86 0.55 -2.64
N LEU A 33 0.32 1.16 -2.56
CA LEU A 33 0.50 2.60 -2.78
C LEU A 33 1.92 2.95 -3.21
N LYS A 34 2.08 4.14 -3.76
CA LYS A 34 3.38 4.77 -4.02
C LYS A 34 3.60 5.88 -2.99
N VAL A 35 4.80 5.99 -2.43
CA VAL A 35 5.10 6.95 -1.37
C VAL A 35 6.48 7.58 -1.51
N TRP A 36 6.55 8.88 -1.25
CA TRP A 36 7.77 9.59 -0.92
C TRP A 36 7.97 9.60 0.60
N ALA A 37 9.07 9.04 1.08
CA ALA A 37 9.39 8.96 2.50
C ALA A 37 10.91 9.03 2.74
N ALA A 38 11.32 9.48 3.92
CA ALA A 38 12.72 9.68 4.31
C ALA A 38 13.40 8.35 4.60
N SER A 39 12.62 7.37 5.05
CA SER A 39 13.09 6.01 5.32
C SER A 39 12.02 4.97 4.99
N VAL A 40 12.40 3.69 5.09
CA VAL A 40 11.47 2.57 4.89
C VAL A 40 10.46 2.52 6.04
N GLU A 41 10.89 2.83 7.26
CA GLU A 41 10.06 2.88 8.45
C GLU A 41 8.94 3.92 8.30
N GLU A 42 9.27 5.15 7.86
CA GLU A 42 8.24 6.18 7.60
C GLU A 42 7.29 5.75 6.48
N ALA A 43 7.79 5.08 5.43
CA ALA A 43 6.93 4.53 4.37
C ALA A 43 5.93 3.50 4.94
N VAL A 44 6.39 2.59 5.80
CA VAL A 44 5.54 1.58 6.45
C VAL A 44 4.52 2.22 7.40
N GLU A 45 4.90 3.26 8.15
CA GLU A 45 3.95 4.01 8.98
C GLU A 45 2.84 4.67 8.15
N VAL A 46 3.17 5.18 6.96
CA VAL A 46 2.20 5.80 6.05
C VAL A 46 1.16 4.78 5.56
N ILE A 47 1.55 3.58 5.11
CA ILE A 47 0.58 2.56 4.66
C ILE A 47 -0.28 2.06 5.83
N ILE A 48 0.27 1.92 7.03
CA ILE A 48 -0.49 1.56 8.23
C ILE A 48 -1.51 2.65 8.56
N SER A 49 -1.10 3.92 8.54
CA SER A 49 -1.98 5.05 8.83
C SER A 49 -3.15 5.13 7.84
N ILE A 50 -2.87 5.03 6.54
CA ILE A 50 -3.90 5.06 5.51
C ILE A 50 -4.81 3.84 5.63
N GLY A 51 -4.25 2.64 5.84
CA GLY A 51 -5.03 1.41 6.05
C GLY A 51 -6.03 1.57 7.19
N ASN A 52 -5.58 2.05 8.35
CA ASN A 52 -6.46 2.31 9.50
C ASN A 52 -7.55 3.34 9.19
N GLU A 53 -7.23 4.41 8.47
CA GLU A 53 -8.19 5.45 8.10
C GLU A 53 -9.29 4.93 7.16
N ILE A 54 -8.93 4.05 6.21
CA ILE A 54 -9.88 3.53 5.22
C ILE A 54 -10.59 2.24 5.65
N GLY A 55 -10.27 1.70 6.83
CA GLY A 55 -10.85 0.44 7.33
C GLY A 55 -10.22 -0.82 6.71
N PHE A 56 -8.93 -0.78 6.40
CA PHE A 56 -8.11 -1.90 5.96
C PHE A 56 -7.14 -2.33 7.06
N LYS A 57 -7.20 -3.59 7.47
CA LYS A 57 -6.33 -4.18 8.48
C LYS A 57 -5.24 -4.99 7.82
N ILE A 58 -3.98 -4.55 7.97
CA ILE A 58 -2.81 -5.30 7.48
C ILE A 58 -2.60 -6.53 8.38
N GLU A 59 -2.59 -7.72 7.80
CA GLU A 59 -2.37 -8.99 8.52
C GLU A 59 -0.98 -9.59 8.23
N GLN A 60 -0.37 -9.22 7.12
CA GLN A 60 0.90 -9.75 6.65
C GLN A 60 2.03 -8.71 6.68
N ASN A 61 3.23 -9.15 6.30
CA ASN A 61 4.36 -8.24 6.10
C ASN A 61 4.07 -7.24 4.98
N VAL A 62 4.60 -6.02 5.12
CA VAL A 62 4.59 -5.02 4.06
C VAL A 62 5.78 -5.26 3.15
N GLU A 63 5.53 -5.47 1.87
CA GLU A 63 6.56 -5.48 0.84
C GLU A 63 6.95 -4.05 0.48
N VAL A 64 8.26 -3.79 0.46
CA VAL A 64 8.82 -2.46 0.17
C VAL A 64 9.72 -2.55 -1.04
N ILE A 65 9.31 -1.89 -2.12
CA ILE A 65 9.99 -1.93 -3.41
C ILE A 65 10.52 -0.53 -3.73
N ARG A 66 11.81 -0.42 -4.05
CA ARG A 66 12.34 0.84 -4.59
C ARG A 66 11.94 0.96 -6.05
N SER A 67 11.32 2.07 -6.41
CA SER A 67 10.79 2.29 -7.75
C SER A 67 11.07 3.71 -8.23
N LYS A 68 10.95 3.91 -9.55
CA LYS A 68 10.95 5.25 -10.11
C LYS A 68 9.64 5.93 -9.76
N ALA A 69 9.71 7.19 -9.37
CA ALA A 69 8.53 7.98 -9.09
C ALA A 69 7.83 8.40 -10.39
N THR A 70 6.50 8.41 -10.38
CA THR A 70 5.69 9.00 -11.45
C THR A 70 5.14 10.38 -11.06
N GLN A 71 5.22 10.73 -9.77
CA GLN A 71 4.91 12.07 -9.24
C GLN A 71 6.11 12.64 -8.47
N MET A 72 6.25 13.97 -8.44
CA MET A 72 7.30 14.65 -7.68
C MET A 72 7.12 14.50 -6.16
N ALA A 73 8.23 14.52 -5.44
CA ALA A 73 8.24 14.63 -3.98
C ALA A 73 7.61 15.95 -3.52
N ARG A 74 7.08 15.96 -2.30
CA ARG A 74 6.57 17.16 -1.61
C ARG A 74 7.47 17.52 -0.43
N ASP A 75 7.07 18.52 0.33
CA ASP A 75 7.78 18.95 1.54
C ASP A 75 7.61 17.98 2.72
N GLU A 76 6.62 17.08 2.65
CA GLU A 76 6.31 16.05 3.63
C GLU A 76 6.11 14.68 2.97
N ALA A 77 6.02 13.61 3.79
CA ALA A 77 5.74 12.26 3.30
C ALA A 77 4.42 12.25 2.53
N PHE A 78 4.45 11.73 1.31
CA PHE A 78 3.33 11.84 0.38
C PHE A 78 3.05 10.52 -0.30
N ALA A 79 1.89 9.94 0.02
CA ALA A 79 1.37 8.75 -0.65
C ALA A 79 0.40 9.11 -1.78
N TYR A 80 0.41 8.30 -2.83
CA TYR A 80 -0.46 8.44 -3.99
C TYR A 80 -0.68 7.09 -4.65
N ALA A 81 -1.61 7.06 -5.62
CA ALA A 81 -2.02 5.83 -6.31
C ALA A 81 -2.43 4.70 -5.34
N VAL A 82 -3.07 5.07 -4.22
CA VAL A 82 -3.58 4.13 -3.23
C VAL A 82 -4.66 3.26 -3.87
N ARG A 83 -4.50 1.95 -3.75
CA ARG A 83 -5.44 0.95 -4.27
C ARG A 83 -5.67 -0.12 -3.22
N VAL A 84 -6.89 -0.60 -3.14
CA VAL A 84 -7.24 -1.82 -2.40
C VAL A 84 -7.96 -2.74 -3.37
N THR A 85 -7.47 -3.95 -3.52
CA THR A 85 -7.99 -4.94 -4.46
C THR A 85 -8.47 -6.16 -3.68
N PRO A 86 -9.76 -6.55 -3.78
CA PRO A 86 -10.26 -7.77 -3.17
C PRO A 86 -9.49 -8.99 -3.68
N CYS A 87 -9.20 -9.93 -2.78
CA CYS A 87 -8.55 -11.21 -3.08
C CYS A 87 -9.46 -12.36 -2.63
N THR A 88 -9.33 -13.52 -3.26
CA THR A 88 -10.00 -14.73 -2.79
C THR A 88 -9.37 -15.19 -1.48
N ASP A 89 -10.18 -15.72 -0.58
CA ASP A 89 -9.68 -16.35 0.63
C ASP A 89 -8.76 -17.54 0.29
N GLY A 90 -7.61 -17.63 0.98
CA GLY A 90 -6.56 -18.60 0.69
C GLY A 90 -5.59 -18.25 -0.45
N GLU A 91 -5.82 -17.15 -1.20
CA GLU A 91 -4.94 -16.72 -2.31
C GLU A 91 -4.15 -15.43 -1.98
N LEU A 92 -4.16 -14.98 -0.73
CA LEU A 92 -3.63 -13.67 -0.34
C LEU A 92 -2.14 -13.50 -0.71
N ASP A 93 -1.31 -14.51 -0.47
CA ASP A 93 0.12 -14.46 -0.81
C ASP A 93 0.35 -14.30 -2.33
N LEU A 94 -0.47 -14.97 -3.15
CA LEU A 94 -0.41 -14.85 -4.60
C LEU A 94 -0.84 -13.46 -5.04
N CYS A 95 -1.96 -12.95 -4.51
CA CYS A 95 -2.44 -11.60 -4.80
C CYS A 95 -1.40 -10.53 -4.42
N VAL A 96 -0.67 -10.71 -3.30
CA VAL A 96 0.41 -9.79 -2.88
C VAL A 96 1.54 -9.81 -3.91
N ALA A 97 1.99 -11.00 -4.32
CA ALA A 97 3.06 -11.14 -5.31
C ALA A 97 2.68 -10.55 -6.67
N GLU A 98 1.45 -10.82 -7.16
CA GLU A 98 0.94 -10.25 -8.41
C GLU A 98 0.85 -8.71 -8.34
N GLU A 99 0.40 -8.18 -7.21
CA GLU A 99 0.30 -6.74 -7.00
C GLU A 99 1.68 -6.06 -6.91
N ALA A 100 2.65 -6.72 -6.28
CA ALA A 100 4.04 -6.29 -6.22
C ALA A 100 4.66 -6.18 -7.61
N GLU A 101 4.47 -7.21 -8.46
CA GLU A 101 4.90 -7.17 -9.86
C GLU A 101 4.19 -6.07 -10.65
N ARG A 102 2.88 -5.89 -10.45
CA ARG A 102 2.10 -4.86 -11.13
C ARG A 102 2.59 -3.46 -10.79
N ILE A 103 2.65 -3.11 -9.50
CA ILE A 103 2.98 -1.75 -9.05
C ILE A 103 4.44 -1.36 -9.36
N GLN A 104 5.33 -2.34 -9.49
CA GLN A 104 6.72 -2.10 -9.88
C GLN A 104 6.86 -1.72 -11.36
N ASN A 105 5.96 -2.20 -12.22
CA ASN A 105 6.00 -2.00 -13.67
C ASN A 105 5.16 -0.82 -14.18
N GLU A 106 4.34 -0.20 -13.32
CA GLU A 106 3.58 1.04 -13.58
C GLU A 106 4.38 2.32 -13.35
#